data_AF-A0A1C5W6Z0-F1
#
_entry.id   AF-A0A1C5W6Z0-F1
#
_cell.length_a   1.000
_cell.length_b   1.000
_cell.length_c   1.000
_cell.angle_alpha   90.00
_cell.angle_beta   90.00
_cell.angle_gamma   90.00
#
_symmetry.space_group_name_H-M   'P 1'
#
loop_
_entity.id
_entity.type
_entity.pdbx_description
1 polymer ?
#
loop_
_entity_poly.entity_id
_entity_poly.type
_entity_poly.pdbx_seq_one_letter_code
_entity_poly.pdbx_strand_id
1 'polypeptide(L)'
;MACRRVTDSKVANIFEDRLADVWICQMEKYRDYDKFEKCSKCELKAWCRGCPAVANGTSGNFYGADPQCWKTRNEITGEILEER
;
A
#
# COMPACT_ATOMS: atom_id res chain seq x y z
N MET A 1 1.03 -2.75 -2.83
CA MET A 1 1.39 -3.85 -3.77
C MET A 1 0.96 -3.46 -5.18
N ALA A 2 1.80 -3.76 -6.19
CA ALA A 2 1.42 -3.65 -7.60
C ALA A 2 0.33 -4.66 -7.95
N CYS A 3 -0.74 -4.22 -8.61
CA CYS A 3 -1.82 -5.08 -9.06
C CYS A 3 -2.50 -4.47 -10.29
N ARG A 4 -3.31 -5.27 -11.00
CA ARG A 4 -4.00 -4.82 -12.23
C ARG A 4 -4.86 -3.56 -12.08
N ARG A 5 -5.24 -3.18 -10.85
CA ARG A 5 -6.08 -2.00 -10.57
C ARG A 5 -5.28 -0.72 -10.36
N VAL A 6 -3.97 -0.82 -10.16
CA VAL A 6 -3.09 0.35 -9.98
C VAL A 6 -2.63 0.79 -11.37
N THR A 7 -3.15 1.92 -11.84
CA THR A 7 -3.00 2.43 -13.20
C THR A 7 -1.54 2.53 -13.67
N ASP A 8 -0.61 2.78 -12.75
CA ASP A 8 0.83 2.92 -13.05
C ASP A 8 1.72 1.88 -12.34
N SER A 9 1.23 0.64 -12.27
CA SER A 9 1.95 -0.47 -11.63
C SER A 9 2.84 -1.29 -12.57
N LYS A 10 3.55 -0.66 -13.50
CA LYS A 10 4.54 -1.35 -14.34
C LYS A 10 5.71 -1.85 -13.47
N VAL A 11 5.88 -3.18 -13.44
CA VAL A 11 6.88 -3.85 -12.59
C VAL A 11 8.14 -4.27 -13.35
N ALA A 12 8.02 -4.78 -14.59
CA ALA A 12 9.11 -5.35 -15.38
C ALA A 12 8.66 -5.76 -16.81
N ASN A 13 9.57 -6.33 -17.60
CA ASN A 13 9.34 -7.00 -18.88
C ASN A 13 9.71 -8.49 -18.79
N ILE A 14 8.79 -9.40 -19.12
CA ILE A 14 8.99 -10.86 -18.99
C ILE A 14 10.09 -11.42 -19.92
N PHE A 15 10.39 -10.74 -21.02
CA PHE A 15 11.40 -11.19 -21.99
C PHE A 15 12.81 -10.68 -21.68
N GLU A 16 12.93 -9.70 -20.79
CA GLU A 16 14.20 -9.03 -20.48
C GLU A 16 14.61 -9.24 -19.01
N ASP A 17 13.63 -9.30 -18.10
CA ASP A 17 13.85 -9.37 -16.67
C ASP A 17 13.62 -10.77 -16.10
N ARG A 18 14.49 -11.20 -15.20
CA ARG A 18 14.32 -12.44 -14.43
C ARG A 18 13.23 -12.25 -13.37
N LEU A 19 12.21 -13.11 -13.40
CA LEU A 19 11.07 -13.06 -12.46
C LEU A 19 11.47 -12.97 -10.98
N ALA A 20 12.51 -13.70 -10.57
CA ALA A 20 13.00 -13.66 -9.19
C ALA A 20 13.50 -12.25 -8.81
N ASP A 21 14.23 -11.58 -9.70
CA ASP A 21 14.81 -10.26 -9.47
C ASP A 21 13.69 -9.23 -9.38
N VAL A 22 12.71 -9.29 -10.30
CA VAL A 22 11.49 -8.46 -10.25
C VAL A 22 10.79 -8.58 -8.90
N TRP A 23 10.70 -9.81 -8.38
CA TRP A 23 10.02 -10.08 -7.12
C TRP A 23 10.81 -9.61 -5.89
N ILE A 24 12.14 -9.69 -5.87
CA ILE A 24 12.94 -9.32 -4.70
C ILE A 24 13.47 -7.87 -4.73
N CYS A 25 13.50 -7.22 -5.89
CA CYS A 25 14.04 -5.88 -6.08
C CYS A 25 12.95 -4.88 -6.52
N GLN A 26 12.45 -4.98 -7.76
CA GLN A 26 11.57 -3.97 -8.39
C GLN A 26 10.25 -3.82 -7.64
N MET A 27 9.74 -4.90 -7.04
CA MET A 27 8.50 -4.90 -6.27
C MET A 27 8.62 -4.21 -4.90
N GLU A 28 9.82 -4.03 -4.35
CA GLU A 28 10.03 -3.42 -3.03
C GLU A 28 9.52 -1.99 -2.96
N LYS A 29 9.57 -1.25 -4.09
CA LYS A 29 8.98 0.10 -4.18
C LYS A 29 7.47 0.15 -3.92
N TYR A 30 6.76 -0.99 -3.94
CA TYR A 30 5.33 -1.10 -3.62
C TYR A 30 5.07 -1.82 -2.28
N ARG A 31 6.14 -2.30 -1.62
CA ARG A 31 6.12 -3.02 -0.34
C ARG A 31 6.73 -2.20 0.81
N ASP A 32 7.05 -0.94 0.55
CA ASP A 32 7.46 0.01 1.57
C ASP A 32 6.26 0.39 2.47
N TYR A 33 5.98 -0.47 3.46
CA TYR A 33 4.79 -0.35 4.31
C TYR A 33 4.89 0.80 5.31
N ASP A 34 6.07 1.37 5.50
CA ASP A 34 6.29 2.53 6.36
C ASP A 34 5.82 3.83 5.72
N LYS A 35 5.74 3.88 4.39
CA LYS A 35 5.25 5.06 3.66
C LYS A 35 3.74 5.26 3.71
N PHE A 36 2.97 4.26 4.13
CA PHE A 36 1.51 4.38 4.20
C PHE A 36 1.12 5.35 5.32
N GLU A 37 0.35 6.39 5.00
CA GLU A 37 0.00 7.46 5.95
C GLU A 37 -0.72 6.91 7.19
N LYS A 38 -1.90 6.35 6.98
CA LYS A 38 -2.72 5.74 8.03
C LYS A 38 -2.24 4.35 8.45
N CYS A 39 -1.91 3.51 7.48
CA CYS A 39 -1.71 2.08 7.74
C CYS A 39 -0.37 1.73 8.38
N SER A 40 0.65 2.59 8.29
CA SER A 40 1.95 2.39 8.95
C SER A 40 1.85 2.36 10.47
N LYS A 41 0.82 3.02 11.02
CA LYS A 41 0.50 3.13 12.46
C LYS A 41 -0.56 2.13 12.93
N CYS A 42 -1.20 1.42 12.01
CA CYS A 42 -2.29 0.50 12.33
C CYS A 42 -1.75 -0.84 12.85
N GLU A 43 -2.43 -1.45 13.82
CA GLU A 43 -2.10 -2.79 14.31
C GLU A 43 -2.20 -3.85 13.20
N LEU A 44 -3.02 -3.59 12.18
CA LEU A 44 -3.21 -4.49 11.04
C LEU A 44 -2.18 -4.30 9.91
N LYS A 45 -1.11 -3.54 10.13
CA LYS A 45 -0.05 -3.28 9.14
C LYS A 45 0.50 -4.55 8.49
N ALA A 46 0.59 -5.65 9.23
CA ALA A 46 1.09 -6.92 8.71
C ALA A 46 0.14 -7.58 7.69
N TRP A 47 -1.14 -7.21 7.60
CA TRP A 47 -2.13 -7.92 6.80
C TRP A 47 -2.93 -7.04 5.82
N CYS A 48 -3.48 -5.92 6.28
CA CYS A 48 -4.50 -5.17 5.53
C CYS A 48 -3.90 -4.10 4.61
N ARG A 49 -3.32 -3.05 5.20
CA ARG A 49 -2.62 -1.94 4.48
C ARG A 49 -3.47 -1.14 3.48
N GLY A 50 -4.78 -1.36 3.46
CA GLY A 50 -5.69 -0.73 2.50
C GLY A 50 -5.46 -1.17 1.05
N CYS A 51 -6.31 -0.69 0.15
CA CYS A 51 -6.18 -0.86 -1.29
C CYS A 51 -5.49 0.37 -1.93
N PRO A 52 -4.20 0.27 -2.35
CA PRO A 52 -3.50 1.39 -2.98
C PRO A 52 -4.15 1.90 -4.27
N ALA A 53 -4.86 1.02 -4.98
CA ALA A 53 -5.57 1.40 -6.20
C ALA A 53 -6.77 2.31 -5.92
N VAL A 54 -7.48 2.08 -4.81
CA VAL A 54 -8.62 2.91 -4.42
C VAL A 54 -8.12 4.24 -3.85
N ALA A 55 -7.12 4.21 -2.96
CA ALA A 55 -6.48 5.43 -2.45
C ALA A 55 -5.99 6.33 -3.60
N ASN A 56 -5.22 5.77 -4.54
CA ASN A 56 -4.72 6.53 -5.68
C ASN A 56 -5.84 7.03 -6.60
N GLY A 57 -6.90 6.25 -6.81
CA GLY A 57 -8.05 6.66 -7.62
C GLY A 57 -8.87 7.79 -6.98
N THR A 58 -8.84 7.91 -5.66
CA THR A 58 -9.61 8.92 -4.91
C THR A 58 -8.81 10.20 -4.63
N SER A 59 -7.56 10.08 -4.19
CA SER A 59 -6.73 11.22 -3.75
C SER A 59 -5.48 11.45 -4.59
N GLY A 60 -5.20 10.59 -5.57
CA GLY A 60 -3.94 10.62 -6.32
C GLY A 60 -2.73 10.15 -5.51
N ASN A 61 -2.94 9.56 -4.32
CA ASN A 61 -1.87 9.07 -3.46
C ASN A 61 -1.93 7.53 -3.30
N PHE A 62 -0.94 6.82 -3.84
CA PHE A 62 -0.79 5.38 -3.67
C PHE A 62 -0.63 4.94 -2.21
N TYR A 63 0.03 5.76 -1.40
CA TYR A 63 0.29 5.49 0.01
C TYR A 63 -0.76 6.11 0.95
N GLY A 64 -1.79 6.74 0.37
CA GLY A 64 -2.85 7.38 1.11
C GLY A 64 -3.75 6.39 1.85
N ALA A 65 -4.56 6.93 2.76
CA ALA A 65 -5.59 6.15 3.43
C ALA A 65 -6.63 5.64 2.42
N ASP A 66 -6.93 4.34 2.48
CA ASP A 66 -8.05 3.77 1.72
C ASP A 66 -9.38 4.32 2.28
N PRO A 67 -10.19 5.05 1.49
CA PRO A 67 -11.46 5.61 1.94
C PRO A 67 -12.50 4.55 2.33
N GLN A 68 -12.28 3.28 1.98
CA GLN A 68 -13.14 2.16 2.38
C GLN A 68 -12.75 1.57 3.75
N CYS A 69 -11.66 2.06 4.36
CA CYS A 69 -11.14 1.57 5.64
C CYS A 69 -12.00 2.03 6.81
N TRP A 70 -12.60 1.08 7.53
CA TRP A 70 -13.44 1.32 8.71
C TRP A 70 -12.64 1.56 10.01
N LYS A 71 -11.33 1.31 10.01
CA LYS A 71 -10.51 1.36 11.24
C LYS A 71 -10.15 2.80 11.58
N THR A 72 -10.47 3.27 12.77
CA THR A 72 -10.28 4.68 13.18
C THR A 72 -9.29 4.84 14.33
N ARG A 73 -8.86 3.74 14.95
CA ARG A 73 -7.95 3.70 16.10
C ARG A 73 -7.08 2.45 16.04
N ASN A 74 -5.87 2.52 16.60
CA ASN A 74 -5.07 1.35 16.89
C ASN A 74 -5.43 0.80 18.28
N GLU A 75 -5.92 -0.44 18.37
CA GLU A 75 -6.36 -1.00 19.66
C GLU A 75 -5.23 -1.49 20.57
N ILE A 76 -4.02 -1.67 20.03
CA ILE A 76 -2.83 -2.07 20.79
C ILE A 76 -2.17 -0.85 21.44
N THR A 77 -1.99 0.23 20.67
CA THR A 77 -1.29 1.45 21.13
C THR A 77 -2.24 2.53 21.63
N GLY A 78 -3.52 2.47 21.26
CA GLY A 78 -4.52 3.48 21.56
C GLY A 78 -4.51 4.72 20.64
N GLU A 79 -3.58 4.78 19.67
CA GLU A 79 -3.41 5.91 18.73
C GLU A 79 -4.65 6.08 17.83
N ILE A 80 -5.07 7.33 17.60
CA ILE A 80 -6.16 7.66 16.66
C ILE A 80 -5.60 7.67 15.24
N LEU A 81 -6.26 6.95 14.32
CA LEU A 81 -5.84 6.74 12.93
C LEU A 81 -6.65 7.58 11.92
N GLU A 82 -7.64 8.35 12.38
CA GLU A 82 -8.35 9.30 11.53
C GLU A 82 -7.52 10.56 11.29
N GLU A 83 -7.20 10.82 10.04
CA GLU A 83 -6.77 12.14 9.58
C GLU A 83 -8.03 12.96 9.31
N ARG A 84 -8.16 14.10 10.00
CA ARG A 84 -9.18 15.12 9.70
C ARG A 84 -8.89 15.77 8.34
#